data_AF-A0A5K1D7Q8-F1
#
_entry.id   AF-A0A5K1D7Q8-F1
#
_cell.length_a   1.000
_cell.length_b   1.000
_cell.length_c   1.000
_cell.angle_alpha   90.00
_cell.angle_beta   90.00
_cell.angle_gamma   90.00
#
_symmetry.space_group_name_H-M   'P 1'
#
loop_
_entity.id
_entity.type
_entity.pdbx_description
1 polymer ?
#
loop_
_entity_poly.entity_id
_entity_poly.type
_entity_poly.pdbx_seq_one_letter_code
_entity_poly.pdbx_strand_id
1 'polypeptide(L)'
;WPLSIDCGSNKTSVDANGLKWVGDAGFIQSGQSTAVQNDSSFLPPYNTLRYFPTGKRNCYTVSGIPLGSKILLRAIFNYGNYDGLESPPTFDLQFDGNRWTEVVIDDSGFFKAEMMYVTRVENVSVCVARTKGGNGVPFMSSLEVRLLQRNMYAQMDPNYALLVFNRLAFGAPSLV
;
A
#
# COMPACT_ATOMS: atom_id res chain seq x y z
N TRP A 1 7.64 13.92 8.68
CA TRP A 1 6.71 13.59 7.60
C TRP A 1 6.35 12.10 7.67
N PRO A 2 5.10 11.78 8.00
CA PRO A 2 4.40 10.59 7.52
C PRO A 2 3.59 10.94 6.24
N LEU A 3 3.46 9.99 5.31
CA LEU A 3 2.62 10.13 4.11
C LEU A 3 1.58 9.02 4.05
N SER A 4 0.32 9.39 3.91
CA SER A 4 -0.77 8.44 3.65
C SER A 4 -1.44 8.83 2.35
N ILE A 5 -1.41 7.95 1.36
CA ILE A 5 -2.01 8.14 0.05
C ILE A 5 -3.33 7.35 0.01
N ASP A 6 -4.42 8.06 -0.26
CA ASP A 6 -5.74 7.52 -0.53
C ASP A 6 -5.88 7.34 -2.06
N CYS A 7 -5.71 6.10 -2.52
CA CYS A 7 -5.60 5.79 -3.94
C CYS A 7 -6.97 5.90 -4.61
N GLY A 8 -7.03 6.63 -5.71
CA GLY A 8 -8.27 6.95 -6.42
C GLY A 8 -9.02 8.16 -5.88
N SER A 9 -8.61 8.74 -4.75
CA SER A 9 -9.20 9.94 -4.20
C SER A 9 -8.60 11.21 -4.80
N ASN A 10 -9.44 12.23 -4.99
CA ASN A 10 -9.00 13.59 -5.33
C ASN A 10 -9.11 14.55 -4.14
N LYS A 11 -9.45 14.05 -2.94
CA LYS A 11 -9.65 14.85 -1.73
C LYS A 11 -8.57 14.55 -0.71
N THR A 12 -8.34 15.53 0.15
CA THR A 12 -7.63 15.31 1.41
C THR A 12 -8.65 15.00 2.49
N SER A 13 -8.36 14.01 3.32
CA SER A 13 -9.21 13.61 4.45
C SER A 13 -8.37 13.39 5.71
N VAL A 14 -9.03 13.26 6.85
CA VAL A 14 -8.41 12.89 8.13
C VAL A 14 -9.22 11.73 8.70
N ASP A 15 -8.55 10.66 9.10
CA ASP A 15 -9.23 9.49 9.67
C ASP A 15 -9.49 9.65 11.19
N ALA A 16 -10.16 8.65 11.77
CA ALA A 16 -10.51 8.64 13.19
C ALA A 16 -9.29 8.66 14.14
N ASN A 17 -8.11 8.26 13.63
CA ASN A 17 -6.85 8.26 14.37
C ASN A 17 -6.08 9.58 14.18
N GLY A 18 -6.67 10.57 13.48
CA GLY A 18 -6.05 11.86 13.20
C GLY A 18 -5.00 11.82 12.08
N LEU A 19 -4.89 10.73 11.32
CA LEU A 19 -3.95 10.65 10.20
C LEU A 19 -4.52 11.40 8.99
N LYS A 20 -3.69 12.30 8.43
CA LYS A 20 -3.99 12.98 7.17
C LYS A 20 -3.76 12.04 5.99
N TRP A 21 -4.73 11.97 5.10
CA TRP A 21 -4.68 11.25 3.84
C TRP A 21 -4.78 12.22 2.67
N VAL A 22 -3.94 12.03 1.65
CA VAL A 22 -3.92 12.85 0.43
C VAL A 22 -4.24 11.99 -0.78
N GLY A 23 -4.86 12.58 -1.80
CA GLY A 23 -5.09 11.92 -3.09
C GLY A 23 -3.80 11.54 -3.81
N ASP A 24 -3.93 10.64 -4.79
CA ASP A 24 -2.77 9.98 -5.42
C ASP A 24 -2.17 10.66 -6.66
N ALA A 25 -2.80 11.73 -7.15
CA ALA A 25 -2.42 12.38 -8.42
C ALA A 25 -0.97 12.87 -8.48
N GLY A 26 -0.34 13.16 -7.33
CA GLY A 26 1.07 13.55 -7.24
C GLY A 26 2.07 12.39 -7.30
N PHE A 27 1.61 11.15 -7.18
CA PHE A 27 2.45 9.96 -6.99
C PHE A 27 2.36 8.98 -8.16
N ILE A 28 1.26 9.02 -8.92
CA ILE A 28 1.03 8.17 -10.08
C ILE A 28 0.17 8.88 -11.13
N GLN A 29 0.45 8.63 -12.42
CA GLN A 29 -0.27 9.26 -13.54
C GLN A 29 -1.10 8.26 -14.36
N SER A 30 -0.91 6.96 -14.16
CA SER A 30 -1.63 5.90 -14.86
C SER A 30 -2.83 5.40 -14.06
N GLY A 31 -3.65 4.55 -14.70
CA GLY A 31 -4.80 3.92 -14.06
C GLY A 31 -6.04 4.79 -14.00
N GLN A 32 -7.10 4.21 -13.47
CA GLN A 32 -8.43 4.80 -13.33
C GLN A 32 -8.88 4.67 -11.88
N SER A 33 -9.72 5.60 -11.44
CA SER A 33 -10.19 5.67 -10.05
C SER A 33 -11.66 5.27 -9.97
N THR A 34 -12.03 4.56 -8.92
CA THR A 34 -13.44 4.24 -8.64
C THR A 34 -13.71 4.24 -7.14
N ALA A 35 -14.97 4.42 -6.78
CA ALA A 35 -15.44 4.23 -5.42
C ALA A 35 -15.63 2.74 -5.16
N VAL A 36 -15.37 2.35 -3.92
CA VAL A 36 -15.61 1.01 -3.39
C VAL A 36 -16.78 1.11 -2.43
N GLN A 37 -17.81 0.28 -2.63
CA GLN A 37 -18.90 0.20 -1.67
C GLN A 37 -18.45 -0.62 -0.47
N ASN A 38 -18.11 0.08 0.61
CA ASN A 38 -17.79 -0.54 1.88
C ASN A 38 -18.94 -0.40 2.86
N ASP A 39 -18.99 -1.32 3.83
CA ASP A 39 -19.73 -1.06 5.05
C ASP A 39 -19.09 0.09 5.86
N SER A 40 -19.82 0.61 6.84
CA SER A 40 -19.35 1.72 7.68
C SER A 40 -18.16 1.38 8.59
N SER A 41 -17.66 0.14 8.59
CA SER A 41 -16.53 -0.29 9.42
C SER A 41 -15.18 0.03 8.79
N PHE A 42 -15.14 0.25 7.47
CA PHE A 42 -13.92 0.62 6.77
C PHE A 42 -13.57 2.10 7.00
N LEU A 43 -12.29 2.36 7.26
CA LEU A 43 -11.78 3.73 7.31
C LEU A 43 -11.97 4.41 5.95
N PRO A 44 -12.25 5.73 5.92
CA PRO A 44 -12.41 6.51 4.69
C PRO A 44 -11.39 6.25 3.56
N PRO A 45 -10.07 6.08 3.80
CA PRO A 45 -9.08 5.80 2.75
C PRO A 45 -9.24 4.45 2.03
N TYR A 46 -10.24 3.64 2.38
CA TYR A 46 -10.54 2.38 1.69
C TYR A 46 -11.80 2.47 0.82
N ASN A 47 -12.47 3.62 0.79
CA ASN A 47 -13.69 3.86 0.01
C ASN A 47 -13.41 4.22 -1.46
N THR A 48 -12.13 4.36 -1.83
CA THR A 48 -11.69 4.50 -3.21
C THR A 48 -10.55 3.54 -3.49
N LEU A 49 -10.39 3.21 -4.77
CA LEU A 49 -9.19 2.55 -5.27
C LEU A 49 -8.78 3.11 -6.62
N ARG A 50 -7.52 2.90 -6.97
CA ARG A 50 -7.02 3.07 -8.33
C ARG A 50 -6.70 1.72 -8.94
N TYR A 51 -7.27 1.43 -10.09
CA TYR A 51 -7.07 0.19 -10.85
C TYR A 51 -6.34 0.46 -12.17
N PHE A 52 -5.64 -0.55 -12.69
CA PHE A 52 -4.70 -0.41 -13.80
C PHE A 52 -5.01 -1.35 -14.97
N PRO A 53 -6.00 -0.99 -15.83
CA PRO A 53 -6.45 -1.86 -16.93
C PRO A 53 -5.36 -2.05 -18.00
N THR A 54 -4.40 -1.12 -18.08
CA THR A 54 -3.29 -1.16 -19.03
C THR A 54 -1.94 -1.12 -18.31
N GLY A 55 -0.88 -1.47 -19.05
CA GLY A 55 0.48 -1.54 -18.53
C GLY A 55 0.78 -2.88 -17.85
N LYS A 56 2.02 -3.34 -18.01
CA LYS A 56 2.52 -4.54 -17.33
C LYS A 56 2.87 -4.28 -15.87
N ARG A 57 3.24 -3.04 -15.56
CA ARG A 57 3.65 -2.55 -14.25
C ARG A 57 3.28 -1.08 -14.12
N ASN A 58 2.67 -0.71 -12.99
CA ASN A 58 2.24 0.66 -12.67
C ASN A 58 2.78 1.02 -11.28
N CYS A 59 3.46 2.16 -11.16
CA CYS A 59 4.28 2.49 -9.99
C CYS A 59 3.88 3.82 -9.38
N TYR A 60 3.66 3.82 -8.07
CA TYR A 60 3.67 5.01 -7.25
C TYR A 60 5.12 5.38 -6.97
N THR A 61 5.46 6.65 -7.14
CA THR A 61 6.79 7.18 -6.79
C THR A 61 6.65 8.16 -5.64
N VAL A 62 7.37 7.90 -4.55
CA VAL A 62 7.41 8.78 -3.38
C VAL A 62 8.81 9.37 -3.26
N SER A 63 8.88 10.69 -3.38
CA SER A 63 10.11 11.47 -3.34
C SER A 63 10.33 12.15 -1.99
N GLY A 64 11.56 12.61 -1.76
CA GLY A 64 11.92 13.40 -0.58
C GLY A 64 12.13 12.55 0.68
N ILE A 65 12.45 11.27 0.52
CA ILE A 65 12.83 10.41 1.64
C ILE A 65 14.33 10.58 1.89
N PRO A 66 14.77 11.00 3.08
CA PRO A 66 16.20 11.20 3.33
C PRO A 66 16.99 9.89 3.21
N LEU A 67 18.12 9.91 2.52
CA LEU A 67 19.01 8.77 2.35
C LEU A 67 19.38 8.12 3.70
N GLY A 68 19.42 6.79 3.75
CA GLY A 68 19.72 6.03 4.97
C GLY A 68 18.61 6.03 6.02
N SER A 69 17.42 6.58 5.72
CA SER A 69 16.28 6.52 6.64
C SER A 69 15.68 5.12 6.70
N LYS A 70 15.24 4.73 7.90
CA LYS A 70 14.36 3.58 8.07
C LYS A 70 12.94 4.00 7.77
N ILE A 71 12.30 3.31 6.83
CA ILE A 71 10.90 3.50 6.50
C ILE A 71 10.09 2.25 6.77
N LEU A 72 8.83 2.44 7.18
CA LEU A 72 7.79 1.43 7.07
C LEU A 72 6.90 1.80 5.88
N LEU A 73 6.67 0.82 5.02
CA LEU A 73 5.76 0.89 3.89
C LEU A 73 4.59 -0.03 4.17
N ARG A 74 3.37 0.45 3.93
CA ARG A 74 2.16 -0.36 3.97
C ARG A 74 1.33 -0.14 2.71
N ALA A 75 1.04 -1.21 2.00
CA ALA A 75 0.13 -1.19 0.87
C ALA A 75 -1.15 -1.96 1.25
N ILE A 76 -2.30 -1.34 1.00
CA ILE A 76 -3.62 -1.91 1.25
C ILE A 76 -4.38 -2.09 -0.06
N PHE A 77 -5.07 -3.22 -0.14
CA PHE A 77 -5.90 -3.61 -1.26
C PHE A 77 -7.26 -4.02 -0.70
N ASN A 78 -8.27 -3.23 -0.98
CA ASN A 78 -9.67 -3.51 -0.67
C ASN A 78 -10.43 -3.63 -2.00
N TYR A 79 -10.79 -4.85 -2.39
CA TYR A 79 -11.40 -5.13 -3.69
C TYR A 79 -12.84 -4.58 -3.75
N GLY A 80 -13.63 -4.84 -2.70
CA GLY A 80 -15.04 -4.46 -2.58
C GLY A 80 -15.88 -4.67 -3.83
N ASN A 81 -15.55 -5.69 -4.63
CA ASN A 81 -16.18 -6.04 -5.89
C ASN A 81 -16.39 -4.84 -6.84
N TYR A 82 -15.39 -3.95 -6.94
CA TYR A 82 -15.52 -2.68 -7.68
C TYR A 82 -15.88 -2.84 -9.16
N ASP A 83 -15.58 -4.00 -9.75
CA ASP A 83 -15.85 -4.35 -11.15
C ASP A 83 -17.07 -5.28 -11.33
N GLY A 84 -17.72 -5.69 -10.24
CA GLY A 84 -18.93 -6.54 -10.26
C GLY A 84 -18.68 -7.99 -10.71
N LEU A 85 -17.42 -8.45 -10.74
CA LEU A 85 -17.07 -9.78 -11.23
C LEU A 85 -17.06 -10.86 -10.15
N GLU A 86 -17.09 -10.48 -8.87
CA GLU A 86 -16.98 -11.39 -7.72
C GLU A 86 -15.73 -12.29 -7.79
N SER A 87 -14.70 -11.84 -8.52
CA SER A 87 -13.48 -12.60 -8.79
C SER A 87 -12.28 -11.67 -8.63
N PRO A 88 -11.76 -11.53 -7.39
CA PRO A 88 -10.63 -10.67 -7.13
C PRO A 88 -9.40 -11.06 -7.97
N PRO A 89 -8.64 -10.08 -8.50
CA PRO A 89 -7.47 -10.34 -9.32
C PRO A 89 -6.25 -10.74 -8.48
N THR A 90 -5.39 -11.59 -9.05
CA THR A 90 -4.06 -11.90 -8.51
C THR A 90 -2.97 -11.17 -9.29
N PHE A 91 -2.05 -10.51 -8.58
CA PHE A 91 -0.97 -9.73 -9.19
C PHE A 91 0.23 -9.57 -8.25
N ASP A 92 1.37 -9.11 -8.77
CA ASP A 92 2.59 -8.90 -7.98
C ASP A 92 2.64 -7.48 -7.41
N LEU A 93 3.06 -7.37 -6.16
CA LEU A 93 3.52 -6.13 -5.54
C LEU A 93 5.05 -6.09 -5.59
N GLN A 94 5.59 -4.95 -5.99
CA GLN A 94 7.03 -4.73 -6.14
C GLN A 94 7.48 -3.47 -5.40
N PHE A 95 8.69 -3.51 -4.87
CA PHE A 95 9.38 -2.38 -4.25
C PHE A 95 10.71 -2.13 -4.96
N ASP A 96 10.91 -0.92 -5.50
CA ASP A 96 12.11 -0.55 -6.27
C ASP A 96 12.53 -1.58 -7.33
N GLY A 97 11.53 -2.09 -8.05
CA GLY A 97 11.70 -3.08 -9.11
C GLY A 97 11.89 -4.53 -8.65
N ASN A 98 12.00 -4.79 -7.34
CA ASN A 98 12.11 -6.12 -6.75
C ASN A 98 10.74 -6.65 -6.34
N ARG A 99 10.50 -7.96 -6.47
CA ARG A 99 9.25 -8.57 -5.99
C ARG A 99 9.18 -8.47 -4.46
N TRP A 100 8.09 -7.90 -3.97
CA TRP A 100 7.78 -7.82 -2.55
C TRP A 100 6.90 -9.01 -2.14
N THR A 101 5.73 -9.16 -2.77
CA THR A 101 4.82 -10.30 -2.54
C THR A 101 3.88 -10.47 -3.73
N GLU A 102 3.24 -11.63 -3.82
CA GLU A 102 2.00 -11.76 -4.58
C GLU A 102 0.83 -11.21 -3.75
N VAL A 103 -0.06 -10.46 -4.38
CA VAL A 103 -1.31 -10.00 -3.80
C VAL A 103 -2.37 -11.02 -4.17
N VAL A 104 -2.88 -11.72 -3.16
CA VAL A 104 -3.98 -12.67 -3.26
C VAL A 104 -5.06 -12.17 -2.31
N ILE A 105 -6.16 -11.67 -2.86
CA ILE A 105 -7.30 -11.23 -2.07
C ILE A 105 -8.11 -12.46 -1.65
N ASP A 106 -8.27 -12.66 -0.34
CA ASP A 106 -9.07 -13.76 0.20
C ASP A 106 -10.58 -13.41 0.27
N ASP A 107 -11.37 -14.28 0.88
CA ASP A 107 -12.83 -14.10 1.02
C ASP A 107 -13.20 -12.83 1.81
N SER A 108 -12.27 -12.21 2.55
CA SER A 108 -12.51 -10.92 3.21
C SER A 108 -12.52 -9.74 2.24
N GLY A 109 -12.08 -9.92 0.99
CA GLY A 109 -11.96 -8.86 0.01
C GLY A 109 -10.78 -7.90 0.29
N PHE A 110 -9.93 -8.23 1.27
CA PHE A 110 -8.90 -7.35 1.79
C PHE A 110 -7.52 -8.03 1.81
N PHE A 111 -6.48 -7.27 1.46
CA PHE A 111 -5.09 -7.70 1.59
C PHE A 111 -4.21 -6.55 2.07
N LYS A 112 -3.24 -6.86 2.92
CA LYS A 112 -2.28 -5.91 3.48
C LYS A 112 -0.87 -6.46 3.37
N ALA A 113 0.03 -5.64 2.81
CA ALA A 113 1.46 -5.88 2.84
C ALA A 113 2.14 -4.80 3.68
N GLU A 114 3.02 -5.21 4.60
CA GLU A 114 3.90 -4.31 5.36
C GLU A 114 5.36 -4.74 5.21
N MET A 115 6.23 -3.75 4.97
CA MET A 115 7.67 -3.95 4.96
C MET A 115 8.39 -2.79 5.62
N MET A 116 9.59 -3.07 6.11
CA MET A 116 10.57 -2.07 6.49
C MET A 116 11.77 -2.11 5.57
N TYR A 117 12.33 -0.92 5.29
CA TYR A 117 13.49 -0.77 4.43
C TYR A 117 14.39 0.37 4.90
N VAL A 118 15.70 0.22 4.70
CA VAL A 118 16.67 1.31 4.85
C VAL A 118 16.90 1.91 3.47
N THR A 119 16.47 3.16 3.27
CA THR A 119 16.47 3.79 1.95
C THR A 119 17.87 3.99 1.38
N ARG A 120 18.09 3.54 0.15
CA ARG A 120 19.34 3.74 -0.62
C ARG A 120 19.25 4.83 -1.68
N VAL A 121 18.05 5.34 -1.89
CA VAL A 121 17.69 6.35 -2.87
C VAL A 121 16.69 7.30 -2.22
N GLU A 122 16.61 8.53 -2.71
CA GLU A 122 15.70 9.55 -2.17
C GLU A 122 14.26 9.42 -2.70
N ASN A 123 14.09 8.61 -3.75
CA ASN A 123 12.83 8.30 -4.41
C ASN A 123 12.62 6.79 -4.36
N VAL A 124 11.59 6.35 -3.67
CA VAL A 124 11.20 4.93 -3.64
C VAL A 124 9.97 4.73 -4.51
N SER A 125 9.84 3.52 -5.05
CA SER A 125 8.73 3.14 -5.91
C SER A 125 8.04 1.88 -5.40
N VAL A 126 6.71 1.93 -5.36
CA VAL A 126 5.86 0.78 -5.05
C VAL A 126 4.99 0.52 -6.27
N CYS A 127 5.12 -0.66 -6.86
CA CYS A 127 4.45 -0.99 -8.11
C CYS A 127 3.53 -2.19 -7.97
N VAL A 128 2.40 -2.13 -8.67
CA VAL A 128 1.59 -3.31 -8.96
C VAL A 128 1.91 -3.80 -10.37
N ALA A 129 2.10 -5.10 -10.53
CA ALA A 129 2.52 -5.72 -11.78
C ALA A 129 1.69 -6.96 -12.10
N ARG A 130 1.32 -7.12 -13.37
CA ARG A 130 0.56 -8.31 -13.80
C ARG A 130 1.46 -9.55 -13.71
N THR A 131 0.99 -10.60 -13.04
CA THR A 131 1.67 -11.90 -13.04
C THR A 131 1.43 -12.63 -14.36
N LYS A 132 2.37 -13.48 -14.75
CA LYS A 132 2.22 -14.33 -15.94
C LYS A 132 1.17 -15.40 -15.63
N GLY A 133 -0.04 -15.24 -16.16
CA GLY A 133 -1.19 -16.10 -15.85
C GLY A 133 -2.14 -15.52 -14.79
N GLY A 134 -1.87 -14.31 -14.27
CA GLY A 134 -2.80 -13.60 -13.39
C GLY A 134 -4.06 -13.19 -14.13
N ASN A 135 -5.20 -13.31 -13.46
CA ASN A 135 -6.49 -12.84 -13.93
C ASN A 135 -6.76 -11.39 -13.47
N GLY A 136 -7.54 -10.68 -14.26
CA GLY A 136 -8.09 -9.37 -13.88
C GLY A 136 -7.11 -8.20 -13.91
N VAL A 137 -7.43 -7.18 -13.11
CA VAL A 137 -6.85 -5.83 -13.21
C VAL A 137 -6.20 -5.45 -11.88
N PRO A 138 -4.86 -5.27 -11.84
CA PRO A 138 -4.18 -4.83 -10.61
C PRO A 138 -4.76 -3.51 -10.11
N PHE A 139 -4.80 -3.35 -8.79
CA PHE A 139 -5.32 -2.14 -8.15
C PHE A 139 -4.55 -1.85 -6.86
N MET A 140 -4.79 -0.68 -6.26
CA MET A 140 -4.30 -0.32 -4.93
C MET A 140 -5.31 0.63 -4.30
N SER A 141 -5.61 0.42 -3.01
CA SER A 141 -6.55 1.26 -2.26
C SER A 141 -5.81 2.30 -1.42
N SER A 142 -4.67 1.94 -0.84
CA SER A 142 -3.88 2.91 -0.08
C SER A 142 -2.39 2.57 -0.03
N LEU A 143 -1.56 3.61 0.12
CA LEU A 143 -0.11 3.49 0.33
C LEU A 143 0.33 4.41 1.47
N GLU A 144 0.87 3.83 2.53
CA GLU A 144 1.44 4.57 3.64
C GLU A 144 2.96 4.46 3.67
N VAL A 145 3.61 5.60 3.93
CA VAL A 145 5.05 5.68 4.19
C VAL A 145 5.26 6.36 5.53
N ARG A 146 6.04 5.72 6.41
CA ARG A 146 6.36 6.22 7.75
C ARG A 146 7.86 6.23 7.95
N LEU A 147 8.42 7.39 8.31
CA LEU A 147 9.80 7.46 8.81
C LEU A 147 9.85 6.89 10.23
N LEU A 148 10.76 5.96 10.45
CA LEU A 148 11.01 5.38 11.75
C LEU A 148 12.15 6.12 12.45
N GLN A 149 12.03 6.25 13.77
CA GLN A 149 13.10 6.77 14.60
C GLN A 149 14.37 5.92 14.44
N ARG A 150 15.54 6.57 14.48
CA ARG A 150 16.85 5.93 14.25
C ARG A 150 17.06 4.64 15.07
N ASN A 151 16.62 4.65 16.34
CA ASN A 151 16.83 3.53 17.26
C ASN A 151 15.78 2.41 17.13
N MET A 152 14.65 2.66 16.46
CA MET A 152 13.69 1.58 16.16
C MET A 152 14.35 0.60 15.20
N TYR A 153 14.28 -0.70 15.53
CA TYR A 153 14.93 -1.77 14.76
C TYR A 153 16.41 -1.47 14.48
N ALA A 154 17.17 -1.10 15.52
CA ALA A 154 18.59 -0.74 15.42
C ALA A 154 19.46 -1.81 14.73
N GLN A 155 19.09 -3.08 14.89
CA GLN A 155 19.82 -4.25 14.37
C GLN A 155 19.42 -4.64 12.93
N MET A 156 18.58 -3.83 12.26
CA MET A 156 18.20 -4.10 10.88
C MET A 156 19.41 -3.98 9.95
N ASP A 157 19.68 -5.04 9.18
CA ASP A 157 20.69 -5.02 8.14
C ASP A 157 20.21 -4.13 6.96
N PRO A 158 20.96 -3.09 6.56
CA PRO A 158 20.57 -2.18 5.48
C PRO A 158 20.55 -2.84 4.08
N ASN A 159 20.99 -4.10 3.95
CA ASN A 159 20.92 -4.89 2.72
C ASN A 159 19.62 -5.66 2.53
N TYR A 160 18.83 -5.81 3.59
CA TYR A 160 17.62 -6.62 3.55
C TYR A 160 16.40 -5.81 3.96
N ALA A 161 15.29 -6.05 3.29
CA ALA A 161 14.00 -5.59 3.78
C ALA A 161 13.50 -6.56 4.86
N LEU A 162 12.81 -6.02 5.87
CA LEU A 162 12.07 -6.84 6.83
C LEU A 162 10.61 -6.88 6.40
N LEU A 163 10.09 -8.08 6.15
CA LEU A 163 8.67 -8.29 5.87
C LEU A 163 7.95 -8.59 7.18
N VAL A 164 6.77 -8.01 7.37
CA VAL A 164 5.98 -8.30 8.58
C VAL A 164 5.45 -9.73 8.50
N PHE A 165 5.74 -10.52 9.53
CA PHE A 165 5.16 -11.84 9.71
C PHE A 165 3.94 -11.79 10.64
N ASN A 166 4.12 -11.29 11.86
CA ASN A 166 3.04 -11.13 12.84
C ASN A 166 3.25 -9.87 13.69
N ARG A 167 2.15 -9.30 14.19
CA ARG A 167 2.14 -8.26 15.22
C ARG A 167 1.18 -8.71 16.31
N LEU A 168 1.67 -8.80 17.54
CA LEU A 168 0.91 -9.31 18.68
C LEU A 168 1.08 -8.36 19.87
N ALA A 169 -0.01 -8.10 20.59
CA ALA A 169 0.01 -7.39 21.86
C ALA A 169 -0.32 -8.37 22.99
N PHE A 170 0.68 -8.79 23.75
CA PHE A 170 0.47 -9.68 24.88
C PHE A 170 -0.15 -8.92 26.05
N GLY A 171 -1.22 -9.47 26.63
CA GLY A 171 -1.90 -8.88 27.79
C GLY A 171 -2.74 -7.64 27.50
N ALA A 172 -3.00 -7.31 26.23
CA ALA A 172 -3.86 -6.20 25.82
C ALA A 172 -5.07 -6.70 25.00
N PRO A 173 -6.21 -6.00 25.02
CA PRO A 173 -7.41 -6.40 24.26
C PRO A 173 -7.23 -6.17 22.75
N SER A 174 -6.34 -5.27 22.33
CA SER A 174 -6.08 -4.97 20.93
C SER A 174 -4.70 -4.34 20.72
N LEU A 175 -4.24 -4.36 19.47
CA LEU A 175 -3.15 -3.50 19.00
C LEU A 175 -3.69 -2.08 18.89
N VAL A 176 -2.98 -1.11 19.48
CA VAL A 176 -3.21 0.32 19.29
C VAL A 176 -2.41 0.82 18.10
#